data_AF-A0A1I0NI86-F1
#
_entry.id   AF-A0A1I0NI86-F1
#
_cell.length_a   1.000
_cell.length_b   1.000
_cell.length_c   1.000
_cell.angle_alpha   90.00
_cell.angle_beta   90.00
_cell.angle_gamma   90.00
#
_symmetry.space_group_name_H-M   'P 1'
#
loop_
_entity.id
_entity.type
_entity.pdbx_description
1 polymer ?
#
loop_
_entity_poly.entity_id
_entity_poly.type
_entity_poly.pdbx_seq_one_letter_code
_entity_poly.pdbx_strand_id
1 'polypeptide(L)'
;MRNPTRRNRNIGTSKQGYGKNNKLTIPSPCLVAKSFHERLDNYEKAEKVINGHAFTFIIEGTRSSSQHACSVKDVENMIKHIPPADYGLVKFIVFRQPKRKEEIISPVWGRAIYSYEFENDFYPAIILEAADYSKNIRWEKNLSIEAQAELERLKADGHPFIADKRCYITRLEINNVRNTQLYRTLLHEFGHHVHYSEVVEQPRKEDEEFEEWEKRWDLYLKIPKTVKEYRAHRYADLLLAKLKEQNLVPFERID
;
A
#
# COMPACT_ATOMS: atom_id res chain seq x y z
N MET A 1 -42.61 9.56 -29.17
CA MET A 1 -41.67 8.60 -29.80
C MET A 1 -40.25 9.11 -29.64
N ARG A 2 -39.32 8.28 -29.12
CA ARG A 2 -37.91 8.66 -28.90
C ARG A 2 -37.14 8.43 -30.20
N ASN A 3 -36.57 9.48 -30.80
CA ASN A 3 -35.90 9.38 -32.10
C ASN A 3 -34.61 8.52 -32.02
N PRO A 4 -34.54 7.35 -32.68
CA PRO A 4 -33.44 6.39 -32.52
C PRO A 4 -32.11 6.82 -33.15
N THR A 5 -32.10 7.85 -34.00
CA THR A 5 -30.86 8.42 -34.60
C THR A 5 -30.17 9.47 -33.72
N ARG A 6 -30.78 9.88 -32.60
CA ARG A 6 -30.21 10.91 -31.72
C ARG A 6 -29.14 10.30 -30.82
N ARG A 7 -27.88 10.29 -31.26
CA ARG A 7 -26.72 9.97 -30.41
C ARG A 7 -26.64 10.94 -29.22
N ASN A 8 -26.37 10.41 -28.03
CA ASN A 8 -26.12 11.23 -26.85
C ASN A 8 -24.84 12.08 -27.09
N ARG A 9 -24.97 13.40 -27.03
CA ARG A 9 -23.87 14.36 -27.27
C ARG A 9 -22.70 14.20 -26.29
N ASN A 10 -22.91 13.49 -25.18
CA ASN A 10 -21.87 13.25 -24.20
C ASN A 10 -21.07 11.96 -24.47
N ILE A 11 -21.42 11.15 -25.49
CA ILE A 11 -20.65 9.95 -25.87
C ILE A 11 -19.22 10.36 -26.26
N GLY A 12 -18.22 9.79 -25.59
CA GLY A 12 -16.80 10.11 -25.77
C GLY A 12 -16.29 11.30 -24.96
N THR A 13 -17.11 11.88 -24.08
CA THR A 13 -16.71 13.00 -23.21
C THR A 13 -16.64 12.59 -21.74
N SER A 14 -15.95 13.37 -20.91
CA SER A 14 -15.95 13.20 -19.44
C SER A 14 -17.34 13.31 -18.80
N LYS A 15 -18.35 13.81 -19.53
CA LYS A 15 -19.76 13.89 -19.12
C LYS A 15 -20.57 12.64 -19.48
N GLN A 16 -19.96 11.64 -20.10
CA GLN A 16 -20.61 10.36 -20.36
C GLN A 16 -20.82 9.64 -19.02
N GLY A 17 -22.06 9.68 -18.50
CA GLY A 17 -22.43 8.89 -17.34
C GLY A 17 -22.32 7.40 -17.61
N TYR A 18 -21.92 6.62 -16.61
CA TYR A 18 -21.88 5.17 -16.65
C TYR A 18 -23.31 4.60 -16.59
N GLY A 19 -23.65 3.64 -17.48
CA GLY A 19 -24.89 2.89 -17.38
C GLY A 19 -24.84 1.87 -16.22
N LYS A 20 -26.01 1.36 -15.78
CA LYS A 20 -26.11 0.35 -14.69
C LYS A 20 -25.20 -0.89 -14.89
N ASN A 21 -24.86 -1.22 -16.13
CA ASN A 21 -24.05 -2.38 -16.50
C ASN A 21 -22.55 -2.08 -16.74
N ASN A 22 -22.12 -0.81 -16.68
CA ASN A 22 -20.72 -0.41 -16.85
C ASN A 22 -20.15 0.13 -15.54
N LYS A 23 -20.17 -0.68 -14.47
CA LYS A 23 -19.49 -0.33 -13.21
C LYS A 23 -17.98 -0.42 -13.43
N LEU A 24 -17.26 0.64 -13.08
CA LEU A 24 -15.79 0.66 -13.13
C LEU A 24 -15.25 -0.21 -11.99
N THR A 25 -14.89 -1.47 -12.29
CA THR A 25 -14.33 -2.43 -11.33
C THR A 25 -12.95 -2.92 -11.77
N ILE A 26 -12.15 -3.39 -10.81
CA ILE A 26 -10.89 -4.08 -11.07
C ILE A 26 -11.23 -5.52 -11.51
N PRO A 27 -10.75 -6.00 -12.67
CA PRO A 27 -11.09 -7.32 -13.17
C PRO A 27 -10.43 -8.43 -12.32
N SER A 28 -11.24 -9.42 -11.97
CA SER A 28 -10.83 -10.70 -11.36
C SER A 28 -11.13 -11.84 -12.35
N PRO A 29 -10.16 -12.21 -13.21
CA PRO A 29 -10.33 -13.28 -14.19
C PRO A 29 -10.55 -14.61 -13.48
N CYS A 30 -11.61 -15.34 -13.85
CA CYS A 30 -11.94 -16.63 -13.23
C CYS A 30 -10.83 -17.70 -13.39
N LEU A 31 -9.95 -17.54 -14.39
CA LEU A 31 -8.82 -18.46 -14.67
C LEU A 31 -7.58 -18.20 -13.80
N VAL A 32 -7.53 -17.06 -13.11
CA VAL A 32 -6.38 -16.65 -12.31
C VAL A 32 -6.86 -16.49 -10.87
N ALA A 33 -6.56 -17.46 -10.02
CA ALA A 33 -6.89 -17.44 -8.59
C ALA A 33 -6.02 -16.46 -7.78
N LYS A 34 -5.43 -15.45 -8.45
CA LYS A 34 -4.59 -14.42 -7.84
C LYS A 34 -5.34 -13.12 -7.69
N SER A 35 -5.14 -12.48 -6.56
CA SER A 35 -5.54 -11.10 -6.34
C SER A 35 -4.85 -10.17 -7.35
N PHE A 36 -5.45 -9.02 -7.63
CA PHE A 36 -4.92 -8.13 -8.66
C PHE A 36 -3.48 -7.65 -8.39
N HIS A 37 -3.10 -7.59 -7.11
CA HIS A 37 -1.79 -7.12 -6.65
C HIS A 37 -0.69 -8.20 -6.69
N GLU A 38 -1.05 -9.45 -6.94
CA GLU A 38 -0.12 -10.57 -7.12
C GLU A 38 0.22 -10.81 -8.60
N ARG A 39 -0.47 -10.11 -9.50
CA ARG A 39 -0.27 -10.21 -10.95
C ARG A 39 0.79 -9.21 -11.41
N LEU A 40 2.03 -9.55 -11.10
CA LEU A 40 3.22 -8.82 -11.57
C LEU A 40 3.47 -9.11 -13.05
N ASP A 41 3.91 -8.09 -13.79
CA ASP A 41 4.38 -8.23 -15.17
C ASP A 41 5.89 -8.58 -15.16
N ASN A 42 6.76 -7.77 -15.76
CA ASN A 42 8.21 -7.99 -15.72
C ASN A 42 8.79 -7.55 -14.36
N TYR A 43 9.54 -8.42 -13.69
CA TYR A 43 10.15 -8.11 -12.40
C TYR A 43 11.58 -8.66 -12.25
N GLU A 44 12.32 -8.04 -11.33
CA GLU A 44 13.62 -8.50 -10.83
C GLU A 44 13.50 -8.94 -9.37
N LYS A 45 14.44 -9.78 -8.90
CA LYS A 45 14.49 -10.25 -7.52
C LYS A 45 15.84 -9.90 -6.87
N ALA A 46 15.82 -9.56 -5.60
CA ALA A 46 17.02 -9.38 -4.79
C ALA A 46 16.82 -9.98 -3.39
N GLU A 47 17.67 -10.94 -3.02
CA GLU A 47 17.68 -11.51 -1.67
C GLU A 47 18.53 -10.65 -0.72
N LYS A 48 18.01 -10.38 0.47
CA LYS A 48 18.69 -9.60 1.51
C LYS A 48 18.47 -10.22 2.88
N VAL A 49 19.54 -10.32 3.66
CA VAL A 49 19.45 -10.72 5.06
C VAL A 49 19.55 -9.48 5.92
N ILE A 50 18.50 -9.19 6.69
CA ILE A 50 18.41 -8.02 7.57
C ILE A 50 18.18 -8.52 8.99
N ASN A 51 19.09 -8.19 9.92
CA ASN A 51 19.06 -8.66 11.31
C ASN A 51 18.83 -10.19 11.45
N GLY A 52 19.42 -10.97 10.55
CA GLY A 52 19.31 -12.44 10.54
C GLY A 52 18.06 -13.00 9.84
N HIS A 53 17.15 -12.15 9.35
CA HIS A 53 15.95 -12.54 8.63
C HIS A 53 16.11 -12.37 7.11
N ALA A 54 15.73 -13.39 6.34
CA ALA A 54 15.84 -13.38 4.88
C ALA A 54 14.60 -12.76 4.25
N PHE A 55 14.79 -11.64 3.55
CA PHE A 55 13.78 -10.97 2.75
C PHE A 55 14.08 -11.13 1.26
N THR A 56 13.05 -11.43 0.49
CA THR A 56 13.08 -11.39 -0.98
C THR A 56 12.41 -10.11 -1.45
N PHE A 57 13.21 -9.22 -2.05
CA PHE A 57 12.71 -8.02 -2.70
C PHE A 57 12.30 -8.35 -4.13
N ILE A 58 11.08 -8.01 -4.50
CA ILE A 58 10.51 -8.23 -5.82
C ILE A 58 10.23 -6.87 -6.45
N ILE A 59 10.87 -6.58 -7.58
CA ILE A 59 10.90 -5.24 -8.16
C ILE A 59 10.26 -5.28 -9.54
N GLU A 60 9.00 -4.86 -9.64
CA GLU A 60 8.29 -4.78 -10.90
C GLU A 60 8.74 -3.56 -11.71
N GLY A 61 8.94 -3.75 -13.01
CA GLY A 61 9.25 -2.67 -13.95
C GLY A 61 8.13 -1.64 -14.03
N THR A 62 8.48 -0.36 -14.04
CA THR A 62 7.51 0.73 -14.08
C THR A 62 7.18 1.18 -15.50
N ARG A 63 6.09 1.94 -15.64
CA ARG A 63 5.78 2.67 -16.89
C ARG A 63 6.68 3.90 -17.01
N SER A 64 6.79 4.45 -18.22
CA SER A 64 7.60 5.65 -18.48
C SER A 64 7.23 6.89 -17.64
N SER A 65 6.00 6.98 -17.16
CA SER A 65 5.53 8.10 -16.31
C SER A 65 5.63 7.82 -14.81
N SER A 66 6.04 6.60 -14.44
CA SER A 66 6.02 6.09 -13.08
C SER A 66 7.41 5.63 -12.64
N GLN A 67 7.67 5.75 -11.35
CA GLN A 67 8.91 5.26 -10.74
C GLN A 67 8.64 4.86 -9.29
N HIS A 68 9.43 3.91 -8.79
CA HIS A 68 9.50 3.61 -7.37
C HIS A 68 10.21 4.77 -6.67
N ALA A 69 9.60 5.31 -5.61
CA ALA A 69 10.19 6.44 -4.90
C ALA A 69 11.40 6.00 -4.07
N CYS A 70 11.31 4.82 -3.47
CA CYS A 70 12.35 4.21 -2.64
C CYS A 70 13.18 3.22 -3.46
N SER A 71 14.47 3.12 -3.14
CA SER A 71 15.31 2.01 -3.59
C SER A 71 15.17 0.79 -2.66
N VAL A 72 15.72 -0.36 -3.07
CA VAL A 72 15.88 -1.53 -2.19
C VAL A 72 16.70 -1.17 -0.95
N LYS A 73 17.79 -0.40 -1.11
CA LYS A 73 18.69 -0.02 -0.01
C LYS A 73 18.02 0.93 0.97
N ASP A 74 17.17 1.83 0.50
CA ASP A 74 16.37 2.71 1.36
C ASP A 74 15.48 1.88 2.28
N VAL A 75 14.75 0.92 1.70
CA VAL A 75 13.84 0.04 2.46
C VAL A 75 14.63 -0.89 3.38
N GLU A 76 15.76 -1.44 2.91
CA GLU A 76 16.67 -2.24 3.73
C GLU A 76 17.16 -1.45 4.95
N ASN A 77 17.58 -0.19 4.75
CA ASN A 77 18.02 0.69 5.82
C ASN A 77 16.90 0.95 6.83
N MET A 78 15.68 1.17 6.36
CA MET A 78 14.53 1.39 7.24
C MET A 78 14.16 0.13 8.03
N ILE A 79 14.13 -1.04 7.39
CA ILE A 79 13.77 -2.32 8.03
C ILE A 79 14.77 -2.72 9.12
N LYS A 80 16.05 -2.38 8.98
CA LYS A 80 17.08 -2.62 10.02
C LYS A 80 16.70 -2.05 11.39
N HIS A 81 15.89 -1.00 11.41
CA HIS A 81 15.46 -0.32 12.62
C HIS A 81 14.16 -0.86 13.23
N ILE A 82 13.44 -1.71 12.50
CA ILE A 82 12.27 -2.42 13.01
C ILE A 82 12.76 -3.58 13.90
N PRO A 83 12.15 -3.79 15.08
CA PRO A 83 12.52 -4.91 15.96
C PRO A 83 12.46 -6.26 15.22
N PRO A 84 13.49 -7.12 15.31
CA PRO A 84 13.49 -8.39 14.58
C PRO A 84 12.31 -9.32 14.93
N ALA A 85 11.79 -9.22 16.16
CA ALA A 85 10.59 -9.96 16.58
C ALA A 85 9.33 -9.57 15.78
N ASP A 86 9.30 -8.37 15.21
CA ASP A 86 8.17 -7.82 14.46
C ASP A 86 8.18 -8.25 12.99
N TYR A 87 9.28 -8.85 12.50
CA TYR A 87 9.34 -9.39 11.14
C TYR A 87 8.39 -10.57 10.94
N GLY A 88 8.18 -11.37 11.99
CA GLY A 88 7.33 -12.54 11.96
C GLY A 88 7.63 -13.44 10.76
N LEU A 89 6.61 -13.66 9.93
CA LEU A 89 6.71 -14.47 8.71
C LEU A 89 6.86 -13.62 7.44
N VAL A 90 6.97 -12.29 7.53
CA VAL A 90 7.13 -11.43 6.34
C VAL A 90 8.38 -11.83 5.59
N LYS A 91 8.20 -12.33 4.37
CA LYS A 91 9.30 -12.74 3.49
C LYS A 91 9.46 -11.78 2.32
N PHE A 92 8.35 -11.26 1.81
CA PHE A 92 8.33 -10.53 0.56
C PHE A 92 8.20 -9.02 0.77
N ILE A 93 9.08 -8.26 0.12
CA ILE A 93 8.93 -6.80 -0.04
C ILE A 93 8.77 -6.51 -1.53
N VAL A 94 7.61 -6.03 -1.93
CA VAL A 94 7.22 -5.93 -3.34
C VAL A 94 7.15 -4.47 -3.77
N PHE A 95 8.00 -4.05 -4.69
CA PHE A 95 7.86 -2.80 -5.41
C PHE A 95 6.99 -3.02 -6.64
N ARG A 96 5.75 -2.53 -6.59
CA ARG A 96 4.71 -2.87 -7.57
C ARG A 96 4.34 -1.67 -8.45
N GLN A 97 4.08 -1.89 -9.73
CA GLN A 97 3.50 -0.88 -10.62
C GLN A 97 1.96 -1.06 -10.68
N PRO A 98 1.16 -0.16 -10.08
CA PRO A 98 -0.28 -0.29 -10.13
C PRO A 98 -0.82 -0.15 -11.56
N LYS A 99 -1.93 -0.85 -11.84
CA LYS A 99 -2.65 -0.70 -13.12
C LYS A 99 -3.48 0.58 -13.10
N ARG A 100 -3.66 1.22 -14.26
CA ARG A 100 -4.40 2.51 -14.35
C ARG A 100 -5.78 2.48 -13.68
N LYS A 101 -6.49 1.35 -13.75
CA LYS A 101 -7.79 1.18 -13.07
C LYS A 101 -7.64 1.14 -11.54
N GLU A 102 -6.58 0.54 -11.04
CA GLU A 102 -6.29 0.43 -9.61
C GLU A 102 -5.89 1.79 -9.04
N GLU A 103 -5.08 2.57 -9.76
CA GLU A 103 -4.77 3.97 -9.42
C GLU A 103 -6.02 4.84 -9.26
N ILE A 104 -7.06 4.58 -10.06
CA ILE A 104 -8.32 5.34 -10.03
C ILE A 104 -9.24 4.86 -8.90
N ILE A 105 -9.34 3.55 -8.68
CA ILE A 105 -10.35 2.95 -7.79
C ILE A 105 -9.83 2.76 -6.37
N SER A 106 -8.55 2.43 -6.21
CA SER A 106 -7.92 2.11 -4.92
C SER A 106 -6.47 2.62 -4.89
N PRO A 107 -6.26 3.95 -4.99
CA PRO A 107 -4.93 4.52 -4.82
C PRO A 107 -4.45 4.30 -3.38
N VAL A 108 -3.28 3.69 -3.24
CA VAL A 108 -2.59 3.50 -1.95
C VAL A 108 -1.09 3.66 -2.15
N TRP A 109 -0.38 3.95 -1.07
CA TRP A 109 1.09 4.01 -1.08
C TRP A 109 1.75 2.64 -0.88
N GLY A 110 1.03 1.73 -0.23
CA GLY A 110 1.47 0.37 0.07
C GLY A 110 0.35 -0.50 0.66
N ARG A 111 0.65 -1.77 0.91
CA ARG A 111 -0.29 -2.79 1.41
C ARG A 111 0.44 -3.89 2.20
N ALA A 112 -0.11 -4.31 3.32
CA ALA A 112 0.21 -5.58 3.96
C ALA A 112 -0.71 -6.69 3.45
N ILE A 113 -0.13 -7.78 2.94
CA ILE A 113 -0.84 -8.98 2.50
C ILE A 113 -0.35 -10.15 3.35
N TYR A 114 -1.24 -10.85 4.04
CA TYR A 114 -0.85 -11.91 4.98
C TYR A 114 -0.55 -13.26 4.32
N SER A 115 -1.07 -13.48 3.12
CA SER A 115 -0.74 -14.62 2.27
C SER A 115 -0.64 -14.11 0.84
N TYR A 116 0.59 -13.90 0.38
CA TYR A 116 0.90 -13.42 -0.96
C TYR A 116 1.53 -14.55 -1.76
N GLU A 117 0.90 -14.89 -2.89
CA GLU A 117 1.41 -15.93 -3.78
C GLU A 117 2.49 -15.39 -4.74
N PHE A 118 3.72 -15.90 -4.60
CA PHE A 118 4.82 -15.59 -5.50
C PHE A 118 5.60 -16.85 -5.87
N GLU A 119 5.72 -17.14 -7.18
CA GLU A 119 6.44 -18.33 -7.69
C GLU A 119 6.05 -19.68 -7.01
N ASN A 120 4.77 -19.83 -6.66
CA ASN A 120 4.17 -20.98 -5.94
C ASN A 120 4.47 -21.05 -4.43
N ASP A 121 5.15 -20.04 -3.88
CA ASP A 121 5.31 -19.85 -2.44
C ASP A 121 4.24 -18.90 -1.89
N PHE A 122 3.82 -19.13 -0.65
CA PHE A 122 2.88 -18.27 0.07
C PHE A 122 3.52 -17.74 1.34
N TYR A 123 3.73 -16.42 1.38
CA TYR A 123 4.24 -15.74 2.57
C TYR A 123 3.60 -14.36 2.73
N PRO A 124 3.57 -13.79 3.94
CA PRO A 124 3.23 -12.40 4.11
C PRO A 124 4.16 -11.49 3.30
N ALA A 125 3.56 -10.47 2.70
CA ALA A 125 4.22 -9.48 1.87
C ALA A 125 3.85 -8.06 2.27
N ILE A 126 4.82 -7.15 2.17
CA ILE A 126 4.57 -5.71 2.19
C ILE A 126 4.81 -5.18 0.79
N ILE A 127 3.80 -4.52 0.23
CA ILE A 127 3.82 -3.93 -1.11
C ILE A 127 4.02 -2.43 -0.97
N LEU A 128 4.91 -1.85 -1.77
CA LEU A 128 5.06 -0.42 -1.99
C LEU A 128 4.75 -0.13 -3.46
N GLU A 129 3.81 0.78 -3.72
CA GLU A 129 3.33 1.06 -5.08
C GLU A 129 4.16 2.16 -5.75
N ALA A 130 4.47 2.00 -7.04
CA ALA A 130 5.05 3.06 -7.85
C ALA A 130 4.06 4.22 -8.00
N ALA A 131 4.60 5.44 -8.01
CA ALA A 131 3.80 6.65 -8.21
C ALA A 131 3.92 7.15 -9.66
N ASP A 132 2.85 7.72 -10.20
CA ASP A 132 2.84 8.40 -11.50
C ASP A 132 3.10 9.90 -11.32
N TYR A 133 4.33 10.34 -11.59
CA TYR A 133 4.78 11.72 -11.35
C TYR A 133 4.33 12.69 -12.44
N SER A 134 3.69 12.19 -13.51
CA SER A 134 3.06 13.04 -14.53
C SER A 134 1.70 13.59 -14.08
N LYS A 135 1.12 13.03 -13.01
CA LYS A 135 -0.21 13.38 -12.51
C LYS A 135 -0.15 14.20 -11.23
N ASN A 136 -1.18 15.00 -11.02
CA ASN A 136 -1.44 15.66 -9.74
C ASN A 136 -2.39 14.82 -8.90
N ILE A 137 -2.17 14.81 -7.58
CA ILE A 137 -3.19 14.36 -6.63
C ILE A 137 -4.20 15.50 -6.47
N ARG A 138 -5.49 15.15 -6.54
CA ARG A 138 -6.60 16.10 -6.40
C ARG A 138 -7.61 15.58 -5.38
N TRP A 139 -7.89 16.38 -4.37
CA TRP A 139 -8.80 16.06 -3.28
C TRP A 139 -9.88 17.12 -3.19
N GLU A 140 -11.15 16.72 -3.05
CA GLU A 140 -12.24 17.68 -2.87
C GLU A 140 -12.11 18.41 -1.53
N LYS A 141 -12.74 19.58 -1.38
CA LYS A 141 -12.74 20.28 -0.08
C LYS A 141 -13.65 19.65 0.96
N ASN A 142 -14.70 18.95 0.51
CA ASN A 142 -15.61 18.26 1.41
C ASN A 142 -15.06 16.85 1.71
N LEU A 143 -14.15 16.79 2.68
CA LEU A 143 -13.48 15.56 3.09
C LEU A 143 -14.18 14.94 4.29
N SER A 144 -14.14 13.61 4.41
CA SER A 144 -14.45 12.93 5.67
C SER A 144 -13.37 13.25 6.71
N ILE A 145 -13.64 12.92 7.98
CA ILE A 145 -12.67 13.13 9.07
C ILE A 145 -11.38 12.34 8.80
N GLU A 146 -11.49 11.11 8.32
CA GLU A 146 -10.35 10.25 7.99
C GLU A 146 -9.54 10.82 6.83
N ALA A 147 -10.23 11.31 5.79
CA ALA A 147 -9.58 11.95 4.66
C ALA A 147 -8.87 13.24 5.13
N GLN A 148 -9.52 14.08 5.93
CA GLN A 148 -8.87 15.27 6.46
C GLN A 148 -7.59 14.95 7.25
N ALA A 149 -7.61 13.90 8.09
CA ALA A 149 -6.42 13.45 8.80
C ALA A 149 -5.31 12.99 7.85
N GLU A 150 -5.65 12.26 6.78
CA GLU A 150 -4.69 11.82 5.78
C GLU A 150 -4.09 12.99 4.97
N LEU A 151 -4.89 14.01 4.65
CA LEU A 151 -4.39 15.23 4.01
C LEU A 151 -3.33 15.93 4.88
N GLU A 152 -3.60 16.07 6.18
CA GLU A 152 -2.65 16.69 7.11
C GLU A 152 -1.37 15.85 7.28
N ARG A 153 -1.48 14.51 7.27
CA ARG A 153 -0.29 13.64 7.26
C ARG A 153 0.54 13.82 5.99
N LEU A 154 -0.08 13.88 4.82
CA LEU A 154 0.64 14.12 3.58
C LEU A 154 1.33 15.49 3.57
N LYS A 155 0.68 16.54 4.11
CA LYS A 155 1.36 17.83 4.29
C LYS A 155 2.57 17.70 5.22
N ALA A 156 2.46 16.95 6.31
CA ALA A 156 3.56 16.69 7.24
C ALA A 156 4.70 15.88 6.60
N ASP A 157 4.40 15.00 5.64
CA ASP A 157 5.39 14.25 4.85
C ASP A 157 6.13 15.15 3.83
N GLY A 158 5.64 16.38 3.60
CA GLY A 158 6.25 17.39 2.73
C GLY A 158 5.47 17.72 1.46
N HIS A 159 4.30 17.11 1.22
CA HIS A 159 3.53 17.34 -0.01
C HIS A 159 2.95 18.77 -0.06
N PRO A 160 3.30 19.61 -1.07
CA PRO A 160 2.88 21.01 -1.13
C PRO A 160 1.46 21.16 -1.69
N PHE A 161 0.45 20.89 -0.85
CA PHE A 161 -0.94 21.07 -1.23
C PHE A 161 -1.32 22.54 -1.39
N ILE A 162 -1.79 22.89 -2.58
CA ILE A 162 -2.34 24.20 -2.93
C ILE A 162 -3.88 24.10 -2.91
N ALA A 163 -4.52 25.03 -2.22
CA ALA A 163 -5.98 25.13 -2.20
C ALA A 163 -6.46 25.93 -3.44
N ASP A 164 -7.21 25.26 -4.31
CA ASP A 164 -8.02 25.92 -5.36
C ASP A 164 -9.43 26.20 -4.81
N LYS A 165 -10.31 26.84 -5.60
CA LYS A 165 -11.71 27.13 -5.23
C LYS A 165 -12.45 25.89 -4.75
N ARG A 166 -12.25 24.73 -5.41
CA ARG A 166 -13.04 23.50 -5.21
C ARG A 166 -12.27 22.30 -4.65
N CYS A 167 -10.94 22.33 -4.65
CA CYS A 167 -10.12 21.17 -4.31
C CYS A 167 -8.76 21.57 -3.76
N TYR A 168 -8.12 20.64 -3.05
CA TYR A 168 -6.69 20.65 -2.80
C TYR A 168 -5.98 19.91 -3.94
N ILE A 169 -4.88 20.48 -4.43
CA ILE A 169 -4.08 19.90 -5.51
C ILE A 169 -2.62 19.89 -5.07
N THR A 170 -1.93 18.77 -5.28
CA THR A 170 -0.48 18.69 -5.12
C THR A 170 0.15 17.97 -6.30
N ARG A 171 1.38 18.36 -6.63
CA ARG A 171 2.25 17.62 -7.54
C ARG A 171 3.02 16.58 -6.75
N LEU A 172 3.24 15.42 -7.36
CA LEU A 172 4.08 14.40 -6.76
C LEU A 172 5.54 14.74 -7.01
N GLU A 173 6.31 14.73 -5.92
CA GLU A 173 7.75 14.87 -5.94
C GLU A 173 8.36 13.63 -5.31
N ILE A 174 9.45 13.12 -5.89
CA ILE A 174 10.03 11.83 -5.52
C ILE A 174 10.39 11.75 -4.04
N ASN A 175 10.94 12.84 -3.48
CA ASN A 175 11.34 12.90 -2.07
C ASN A 175 10.14 12.85 -1.12
N ASN A 176 9.05 13.54 -1.46
CA ASN A 176 7.84 13.56 -0.63
C ASN A 176 7.14 12.20 -0.66
N VAL A 177 7.10 11.55 -1.82
CA VAL A 177 6.57 10.18 -1.94
C VAL A 177 7.45 9.19 -1.17
N ARG A 178 8.78 9.30 -1.28
CA ARG A 178 9.73 8.49 -0.53
C ARG A 178 9.53 8.64 0.97
N ASN A 179 9.36 9.86 1.47
CA ASN A 179 9.09 10.11 2.88
C ASN A 179 7.79 9.44 3.34
N THR A 180 6.70 9.61 2.58
CA THR A 180 5.43 8.93 2.85
C THR A 180 5.61 7.40 2.87
N GLN A 181 6.31 6.85 1.90
CA GLN A 181 6.48 5.40 1.80
C GLN A 181 7.37 4.81 2.90
N LEU A 182 8.54 5.39 3.17
CA LEU A 182 9.49 4.85 4.16
C LEU A 182 9.05 5.10 5.60
N TYR A 183 8.72 6.35 5.93
CA TYR A 183 8.57 6.76 7.32
C TYR A 183 7.16 6.55 7.85
N ARG A 184 6.18 6.35 6.97
CA ARG A 184 4.78 6.17 7.34
C ARG A 184 4.22 4.85 6.84
N THR A 185 4.14 4.66 5.52
CA THR A 185 3.50 3.47 4.94
C THR A 185 4.19 2.19 5.33
N LEU A 186 5.50 2.06 5.13
CA LEU A 186 6.24 0.84 5.44
C LEU A 186 6.05 0.42 6.90
N LEU A 187 6.26 1.35 7.84
CA LEU A 187 6.06 1.09 9.26
C LEU A 187 4.60 0.74 9.59
N HIS A 188 3.64 1.39 8.92
CA HIS A 188 2.22 1.12 9.10
C HIS A 188 1.84 -0.28 8.61
N GLU A 189 2.36 -0.72 7.46
CA GLU A 189 2.14 -2.09 6.97
C GLU A 189 2.78 -3.14 7.89
N PHE A 190 3.96 -2.85 8.47
CA PHE A 190 4.52 -3.68 9.55
C PHE A 190 3.61 -3.69 10.78
N GLY A 191 3.03 -2.54 11.17
CA GLY A 191 2.05 -2.47 12.26
C GLY A 191 0.80 -3.33 12.01
N HIS A 192 0.34 -3.41 10.76
CA HIS A 192 -0.71 -4.36 10.37
C HIS A 192 -0.25 -5.82 10.53
N HIS A 193 0.96 -6.15 10.06
CA HIS A 193 1.53 -7.48 10.20
C HIS A 193 1.72 -7.89 11.66
N VAL A 194 2.29 -7.03 12.51
CA VAL A 194 2.50 -7.29 13.94
C VAL A 194 1.17 -7.60 14.61
N HIS A 195 0.15 -6.76 14.38
CA HIS A 195 -1.17 -7.01 14.93
C HIS A 195 -1.80 -8.32 14.44
N TYR A 196 -1.62 -8.66 13.15
CA TYR A 196 -2.03 -9.97 12.62
C TYR A 196 -1.29 -11.11 13.31
N SER A 197 0.03 -11.01 13.41
CA SER A 197 0.90 -12.01 14.02
C SER A 197 0.52 -12.25 15.49
N GLU A 198 0.33 -11.21 16.29
CA GLU A 198 -0.07 -11.30 17.70
C GLU A 198 -1.42 -12.01 17.91
N VAL A 199 -2.37 -11.83 16.98
CA VAL A 199 -3.73 -12.38 17.11
C VAL A 199 -3.83 -13.77 16.50
N VAL A 200 -3.15 -14.01 15.38
CA VAL A 200 -3.36 -15.18 14.52
C VAL A 200 -2.17 -16.13 14.47
N GLU A 201 -0.93 -15.65 14.46
CA GLU A 201 0.23 -16.53 14.31
C GLU A 201 0.86 -16.91 15.65
N GLN A 202 1.22 -15.94 16.49
CA GLN A 202 1.93 -16.18 17.75
C GLN A 202 1.18 -17.02 18.77
N PRO A 203 -0.17 -16.96 18.91
CA PRO A 203 -0.87 -17.85 19.83
C PRO A 203 -0.85 -19.32 19.38
N ARG A 204 -0.28 -19.62 18.20
CA ARG A 204 -0.29 -20.94 17.62
C ARG A 204 0.58 -21.89 18.42
N LYS A 205 0.09 -23.11 18.67
CA LYS A 205 0.89 -24.19 19.27
C LYS A 205 1.40 -25.13 18.18
N GLU A 206 2.54 -25.79 18.43
CA GLU A 206 3.16 -26.71 17.45
C GLU A 206 2.22 -27.84 17.03
N ASP A 207 1.44 -28.39 17.98
CA ASP A 207 0.48 -29.49 17.75
C ASP A 207 -0.97 -29.01 17.52
N GLU A 208 -1.17 -27.72 17.19
CA GLU A 208 -2.50 -27.18 17.00
C GLU A 208 -3.14 -27.62 15.68
N GLU A 209 -4.38 -28.08 15.76
CA GLU A 209 -5.21 -28.39 14.59
C GLU A 209 -5.50 -27.13 13.77
N PHE A 210 -5.57 -27.28 12.46
CA PHE A 210 -5.81 -26.17 11.53
C PHE A 210 -7.10 -25.38 11.84
N GLU A 211 -8.14 -26.04 12.35
CA GLU A 211 -9.42 -25.42 12.72
C GLU A 211 -9.27 -24.32 13.80
N GLU A 212 -8.32 -24.45 14.72
CA GLU A 212 -8.09 -23.44 15.76
C GLU A 212 -7.39 -22.19 15.20
N TRP A 213 -6.52 -22.38 14.19
CA TRP A 213 -5.98 -21.26 13.41
C TRP A 213 -7.10 -20.54 12.64
N GLU A 214 -8.01 -21.28 11.99
CA GLU A 214 -9.15 -20.71 11.26
C GLU A 214 -10.06 -19.90 12.19
N LYS A 215 -10.33 -20.38 13.41
CA LYS A 215 -11.10 -19.62 14.41
C LYS A 215 -10.44 -18.28 14.74
N ARG A 216 -9.11 -18.25 14.91
CA ARG A 216 -8.38 -17.00 15.18
C ARG A 216 -8.37 -16.07 13.98
N TRP A 217 -8.21 -16.61 12.78
CA TRP A 217 -8.31 -15.86 11.54
C TRP A 217 -9.70 -15.21 11.38
N ASP A 218 -10.77 -15.96 11.62
CA ASP A 218 -12.16 -15.46 11.58
C ASP A 218 -12.41 -14.36 12.62
N LEU A 219 -11.87 -14.53 13.83
CA LEU A 219 -11.93 -13.49 14.86
C LEU A 219 -11.18 -12.23 14.41
N TYR A 220 -9.99 -12.40 13.85
CA TYR A 220 -9.21 -11.29 13.31
C TYR A 220 -9.96 -10.56 12.20
N LEU A 221 -10.59 -11.27 11.27
CA LEU A 221 -11.41 -10.67 10.20
C LEU A 221 -12.58 -9.85 10.74
N LYS A 222 -13.17 -10.25 11.87
CA LYS A 222 -14.26 -9.54 12.54
C LYS A 222 -13.82 -8.28 13.30
N ILE A 223 -12.53 -8.10 13.58
CA ILE A 223 -12.03 -6.87 14.21
C ILE A 223 -12.36 -5.67 13.31
N PRO A 224 -13.01 -4.62 13.84
CA PRO A 224 -13.36 -3.45 13.05
C PRO A 224 -12.15 -2.83 12.35
N LYS A 225 -12.32 -2.43 11.09
CA LYS A 225 -11.24 -1.81 10.29
C LYS A 225 -10.61 -0.63 11.03
N THR A 226 -11.42 0.24 11.64
CA THR A 226 -10.95 1.40 12.40
C THR A 226 -9.98 1.03 13.53
N VAL A 227 -10.19 -0.11 14.19
CA VAL A 227 -9.31 -0.61 15.24
C VAL A 227 -7.98 -1.10 14.66
N LYS A 228 -8.02 -1.81 13.53
CA LYS A 228 -6.81 -2.27 12.83
C LYS A 228 -5.96 -1.09 12.37
N GLU A 229 -6.58 -0.10 11.73
CA GLU A 229 -5.94 1.13 11.25
C GLU A 229 -5.32 1.93 12.41
N TYR A 230 -6.04 2.08 13.52
CA TYR A 230 -5.53 2.76 14.71
C TYR A 230 -4.29 2.07 15.28
N ARG A 231 -4.30 0.73 15.38
CA ARG A 231 -3.14 -0.04 15.86
C ARG A 231 -1.93 0.14 14.93
N ALA A 232 -2.14 0.03 13.62
CA ALA A 232 -1.07 0.19 12.63
C ALA A 232 -0.49 1.61 12.61
N HIS A 233 -1.33 2.65 12.69
CA HIS A 233 -0.86 4.03 12.84
C HIS A 233 -0.07 4.22 14.13
N ARG A 234 -0.59 3.75 15.26
CA ARG A 234 0.10 3.89 16.55
C ARG A 234 1.46 3.22 16.54
N TYR A 235 1.57 2.03 15.97
CA TYR A 235 2.85 1.33 15.80
C TYR A 235 3.84 2.18 15.00
N ALA A 236 3.41 2.66 13.82
CA ALA A 236 4.22 3.49 12.94
C ALA A 236 4.67 4.79 13.61
N ASP A 237 3.75 5.50 14.26
CA ASP A 237 4.02 6.79 14.91
C ASP A 237 5.01 6.65 16.07
N LEU A 238 4.86 5.61 16.91
CA LEU A 238 5.76 5.35 18.03
C LEU A 238 7.17 4.98 17.56
N LEU A 239 7.27 4.09 16.57
CA LEU A 239 8.57 3.70 16.03
C LEU A 239 9.23 4.89 15.34
N LEU A 240 8.50 5.63 14.50
CA LEU A 240 9.03 6.82 13.84
C LEU A 240 9.52 7.87 14.84
N ALA A 241 8.76 8.13 15.91
CA ALA A 241 9.16 9.08 16.95
C ALA A 241 10.48 8.68 17.61
N LYS A 242 10.64 7.39 17.95
CA LYS A 242 11.89 6.85 18.49
C LYS A 242 13.06 7.01 17.53
N LEU A 243 12.86 6.72 16.25
CA LEU A 243 13.92 6.84 15.23
C LEU A 243 14.34 8.30 14.99
N LYS A 244 13.39 9.25 15.08
CA LYS A 244 13.68 10.68 15.02
C LYS A 244 14.48 11.15 16.24
N GLU A 245 14.11 10.71 17.44
CA GLU A 245 14.86 11.02 18.67
C GLU A 245 16.31 10.51 18.60
N GLN A 246 16.51 9.37 17.95
CA GLN A 246 17.83 8.77 17.72
C GLN A 246 18.58 9.36 16.52
N ASN A 247 18.00 10.33 15.80
CA ASN A 247 18.54 10.93 14.56
C ASN A 247 18.84 9.90 13.46
N LEU A 248 18.09 8.81 13.41
CA LEU A 248 18.21 7.77 12.37
C LEU A 248 17.37 8.12 11.13
N VAL A 249 16.35 8.95 11.29
CA VAL A 249 15.48 9.45 10.21
C VAL A 249 15.20 10.95 10.40
N PRO A 250 15.04 11.72 9.31
CA PRO A 250 15.17 11.29 7.92
C PRO A 250 16.63 11.04 7.51
N PHE A 251 16.84 10.17 6.54
CA PHE A 251 18.14 9.94 5.91
C PHE A 251 18.07 10.19 4.39
N GLU A 252 19.23 10.55 3.83
CA GLU A 252 19.41 10.76 2.39
C GLU A 252 19.13 9.51 1.58
N ARG A 253 18.76 9.69 0.31
CA ARG A 253 18.50 8.55 -0.59
C ARG A 253 19.76 7.69 -0.75
N ILE A 254 19.58 6.37 -0.65
CA ILE A 254 20.65 5.40 -0.84
C ILE A 254 20.38 4.65 -2.15
N ASP A 255 21.17 4.89 -3.19
CA ASP A 255 21.09 4.16 -4.47
C ASP A 255 21.99 2.92 -4.47
#